data_AF-A0A9E3ZGH1-F1
#
_entry.id   AF-A0A9E3ZGH1-F1
#
_cell.length_a   1.000
_cell.length_b   1.000
_cell.length_c   1.000
_cell.angle_alpha   90.00
_cell.angle_beta   90.00
_cell.angle_gamma   90.00
#
_symmetry.space_group_name_H-M   'P 1'
#
loop_
_entity.id
_entity.type
_entity.pdbx_description
1 polymer ?
#
loop_
_entity_poly.entity_id
_entity_poly.type
_entity_poly.pdbx_seq_one_letter_code
_entity_poly.pdbx_strand_id
1 'polypeptide(L)'
;MRPSTETVLDGFDRPKLARLRLDRFQRSADNYHVDVVLAPALLKATSTYVKALVREHVMRLWRQPVSSFSDSIVQAFQRVIVEHHNAVVKRARSDNRLERVQLFELALLKLLLQQVDVELSILRTELEDARSTPARRLSGQSLQLHQQAVVLARQSWHVRYAATRQLIRELMRIEHV
;
A
#
# COMPACT_ATOMS: atom_id res chain seq x y z
N MET A 1 30.96 -6.43 14.23
CA MET A 1 31.10 -7.63 13.37
C MET A 1 30.64 -7.26 11.97
N ARG A 2 31.51 -7.35 10.94
CA ARG A 2 31.08 -7.20 9.54
C ARG A 2 30.54 -8.55 9.07
N PRO A 3 29.37 -8.61 8.41
CA PRO A 3 28.86 -9.87 7.83
C PRO A 3 29.86 -10.38 6.79
N SER A 4 30.04 -11.71 6.72
CA SER A 4 30.91 -12.31 5.72
C SER A 4 30.30 -12.17 4.33
N THR A 5 31.15 -12.15 3.31
CA THR A 5 30.76 -11.98 1.90
C THR A 5 29.74 -13.04 1.47
N GLU A 6 29.85 -14.27 2.00
CA GLU A 6 28.89 -15.36 1.76
C GLU A 6 27.50 -15.05 2.33
N THR A 7 27.39 -14.49 3.54
CA THR A 7 26.08 -14.12 4.13
C THR A 7 25.39 -13.02 3.33
N VAL A 8 26.17 -12.13 2.71
CA VAL A 8 25.64 -11.09 1.84
C VAL A 8 25.13 -11.71 0.53
N LEU A 9 25.88 -12.65 -0.06
CA LEU A 9 25.52 -13.32 -1.31
C LEU A 9 24.31 -14.25 -1.17
N ASP A 10 24.17 -14.96 -0.05
CA ASP A 10 22.98 -15.77 0.26
C ASP A 10 21.71 -14.90 0.33
N GLY A 11 21.83 -13.62 0.72
CA GLY A 11 20.72 -12.66 0.69
C GLY A 11 20.32 -12.20 -0.72
N PHE A 12 21.15 -12.46 -1.73
CA PHE A 12 20.89 -12.17 -3.14
C PHE A 12 20.43 -13.38 -3.93
N ASP A 13 20.31 -14.55 -3.29
CA ASP A 13 19.84 -15.74 -3.95
C ASP A 13 18.39 -15.49 -4.40
N ARG A 14 18.20 -15.42 -5.72
CA ARG A 14 16.91 -15.08 -6.31
C ARG A 14 15.94 -16.18 -5.88
N PRO A 15 14.86 -15.88 -5.14
CA PRO A 15 13.89 -16.90 -4.79
C PRO A 15 13.43 -17.57 -6.09
N LYS A 16 13.27 -18.90 -6.08
CA LYS A 16 12.74 -19.64 -7.23
C LYS A 16 11.32 -19.15 -7.50
N LEU A 17 11.20 -18.11 -8.33
CA LEU A 17 9.92 -17.51 -8.68
C LEU A 17 9.12 -18.58 -9.43
N ALA A 18 8.01 -19.02 -8.86
CA ALA A 18 7.03 -19.78 -9.61
C ALA A 18 6.65 -18.94 -10.85
N ARG A 19 6.82 -19.52 -12.05
CA ARG A 19 6.48 -18.80 -13.29
C ARG A 19 4.99 -18.49 -13.29
N LEU A 20 4.66 -17.22 -13.06
CA LEU A 20 3.32 -16.66 -13.21
C LEU A 20 2.87 -16.81 -14.67
N ARG A 21 1.90 -17.69 -14.92
CA ARG A 21 1.33 -17.90 -16.26
C ARG A 21 0.21 -16.90 -16.53
N LEU A 22 0.59 -15.62 -16.65
CA LEU A 22 -0.34 -14.53 -16.92
C LEU A 22 -0.92 -14.56 -18.35
N ASP A 23 -0.29 -15.30 -19.25
CA ASP A 23 -0.70 -15.56 -20.63
C ASP A 23 -2.07 -16.26 -20.76
N ARG A 24 -2.53 -16.90 -19.68
CA ARG A 24 -3.80 -17.65 -19.64
C ARG A 24 -5.02 -16.77 -19.34
N PHE A 25 -4.82 -15.51 -18.98
CA PHE A 25 -5.92 -14.59 -18.68
C PHE A 25 -6.40 -13.85 -19.92
N GLN A 26 -7.70 -13.57 -19.95
CA GLN A 26 -8.29 -12.71 -20.96
C GLN A 26 -7.67 -11.31 -20.82
N ARG A 27 -7.25 -10.76 -21.97
CA ARG A 27 -6.77 -9.38 -22.05
C ARG A 27 -7.97 -8.44 -22.10
N SER A 28 -7.75 -7.22 -21.62
CA SER A 28 -8.68 -6.10 -21.70
C SER A 28 -8.98 -5.71 -23.15
N ALA A 29 -9.93 -4.80 -23.35
CA ALA A 29 -10.29 -4.22 -24.64
C ALA A 29 -9.09 -3.53 -25.35
N ASP A 30 -8.08 -3.09 -24.60
CA ASP A 30 -6.84 -2.54 -25.14
C ASP A 30 -5.80 -3.60 -25.56
N ASN A 31 -6.10 -4.89 -25.34
CA ASN A 31 -5.29 -6.04 -25.69
C ASN A 31 -3.88 -6.08 -25.04
N TYR A 32 -3.65 -5.24 -24.02
CA TYR A 32 -2.37 -5.08 -23.33
C TYR A 32 -2.48 -5.40 -21.83
N HIS A 33 -3.58 -5.02 -21.17
CA HIS A 33 -3.76 -5.22 -19.73
C HIS A 33 -4.61 -6.46 -19.39
N VAL A 34 -4.44 -6.98 -18.17
CA VAL A 34 -5.38 -7.92 -17.55
C VAL A 34 -6.21 -7.13 -16.55
N ASP A 35 -7.51 -7.00 -16.82
CA ASP A 35 -8.42 -6.28 -15.94
C ASP A 35 -8.85 -7.17 -14.79
N VAL A 36 -8.63 -6.68 -13.57
CA VAL A 36 -9.05 -7.35 -12.33
C VAL A 36 -9.98 -6.43 -11.58
N VAL A 37 -11.24 -6.86 -11.45
CA VAL A 37 -12.22 -6.17 -10.63
C VAL A 37 -12.14 -6.73 -9.22
N LEU A 38 -11.75 -5.89 -8.27
CA LEU A 38 -11.70 -6.21 -6.85
C LEU A 38 -13.00 -5.77 -6.17
N ALA A 39 -13.42 -6.54 -5.16
CA ALA A 39 -14.66 -6.26 -4.45
C ALA A 39 -14.63 -4.90 -3.73
N PRO A 40 -15.76 -4.16 -3.65
CA PRO A 40 -15.82 -2.87 -2.96
C PRO A 40 -15.39 -2.92 -1.50
N ALA A 41 -15.70 -4.02 -0.81
CA ALA A 41 -15.29 -4.24 0.59
C ALA A 41 -13.77 -4.28 0.73
N LEU A 42 -13.09 -4.99 -0.18
CA LEU A 42 -11.64 -5.05 -0.25
C LEU A 42 -11.05 -3.66 -0.47
N LEU A 43 -11.53 -2.96 -1.52
CA LEU A 43 -11.07 -1.59 -1.83
C LEU A 43 -11.19 -0.65 -0.62
N LYS A 44 -12.34 -0.65 0.05
CA LYS A 44 -12.60 0.17 1.23
C LYS A 44 -11.68 -0.17 2.40
N ALA A 45 -11.47 -1.45 2.68
CA ALA A 45 -10.60 -1.91 3.75
C ALA A 45 -9.14 -1.51 3.50
N THR A 46 -8.63 -1.74 2.28
CA THR A 46 -7.28 -1.29 1.88
C THR A 46 -7.12 0.22 1.97
N SER A 47 -8.06 0.99 1.43
CA SER A 47 -7.98 2.45 1.45
C SER A 47 -7.98 2.99 2.88
N THR A 48 -8.84 2.46 3.75
CA THR A 48 -8.91 2.88 5.16
C THR A 48 -7.60 2.59 5.90
N TYR A 49 -7.05 1.38 5.73
CA TYR A 49 -5.80 0.98 6.38
C TYR A 49 -4.60 1.77 5.86
N VAL A 50 -4.44 1.87 4.53
CA VAL A 50 -3.35 2.62 3.90
C VAL A 50 -3.42 4.09 4.28
N LYS A 51 -4.61 4.70 4.28
CA LYS A 51 -4.81 6.09 4.72
C LYS A 51 -4.32 6.30 6.15
N ALA A 52 -4.75 5.46 7.08
CA ALA A 52 -4.35 5.56 8.49
C ALA A 52 -2.82 5.42 8.64
N LEU A 53 -2.24 4.44 7.95
CA LEU A 53 -0.81 4.16 7.97
C LEU A 53 0.04 5.31 7.41
N VAL A 54 -0.31 5.81 6.22
CA VAL A 54 0.42 6.92 5.58
C VAL A 54 0.33 8.16 6.45
N ARG A 55 -0.85 8.49 6.98
CA ARG A 55 -1.02 9.64 7.87
C ARG A 55 -0.19 9.54 9.13
N GLU A 56 -0.11 8.37 9.77
CA GLU A 56 0.75 8.16 10.93
C GLU A 56 2.24 8.43 10.61
N HIS A 57 2.74 7.92 9.48
CA HIS A 57 4.12 8.17 9.04
C HIS A 57 4.38 9.63 8.67
N VAL A 58 3.40 10.31 8.07
CA VAL A 58 3.51 11.74 7.75
C VAL A 58 3.47 12.61 9.02
N MET A 59 2.66 12.27 10.02
CA MET A 59 2.65 12.98 11.30
C MET A 59 4.00 12.86 12.02
N ARG A 60 4.62 11.66 12.00
CA ARG A 60 5.98 11.44 12.50
C ARG A 60 6.99 12.31 11.74
N LEU A 61 6.88 12.36 10.41
CA LEU A 61 7.74 13.18 9.57
C LEU A 61 7.65 14.68 9.93
N TRP A 62 6.46 15.17 10.26
CA TRP A 62 6.22 16.54 10.70
C TRP A 62 6.48 16.79 12.19
N ARG A 63 6.96 15.78 12.94
CA ARG A 63 7.16 15.84 14.39
C ARG A 63 5.91 16.27 15.15
N GLN A 64 4.73 15.91 14.62
CA GLN A 64 3.46 16.15 15.27
C GLN A 64 3.14 15.00 16.24
N PRO A 65 2.31 15.24 17.27
CA PRO A 65 1.84 14.18 18.16
C PRO A 65 1.20 13.05 17.34
N VAL A 66 1.74 11.85 17.47
CA VAL A 66 1.29 10.68 16.71
C VAL A 66 0.28 9.93 17.57
N SER A 67 -0.97 9.87 17.11
CA SER A 67 -1.91 8.88 17.62
C SER A 67 -1.82 7.67 16.71
N SER A 68 -1.34 6.53 17.24
CA SER A 68 -1.41 5.28 16.49
C SER A 68 -2.86 4.98 16.14
N PHE A 69 -3.08 4.58 14.89
CA PHE A 69 -4.43 4.26 14.45
C PHE A 69 -4.91 2.98 15.14
N SER A 70 -6.23 2.86 15.31
CA SER A 70 -6.83 1.76 16.07
C SER A 70 -6.49 0.38 15.50
N ASP A 71 -6.18 -0.57 16.38
CA ASP A 71 -6.01 -1.99 16.04
C ASP A 71 -7.23 -2.56 15.31
N SER A 72 -8.42 -2.01 15.53
CA SER A 72 -9.64 -2.41 14.82
C SER A 72 -9.54 -2.18 13.31
N ILE A 73 -8.77 -1.18 12.85
CA ILE A 73 -8.54 -0.93 11.43
C ILE A 73 -7.66 -2.04 10.84
N VAL A 74 -6.62 -2.46 11.57
CA VAL A 74 -5.75 -3.58 11.18
C VAL A 74 -6.57 -4.86 11.07
N GLN A 75 -7.36 -5.17 12.10
CA GLN A 75 -8.18 -6.38 12.14
C GLN A 75 -9.23 -6.41 11.03
N ALA A 76 -9.88 -5.27 10.75
CA ALA A 76 -10.84 -5.16 9.65
C ALA A 76 -10.17 -5.40 8.30
N PHE A 77 -8.98 -4.83 8.08
CA PHE A 77 -8.17 -5.08 6.89
C PHE A 77 -7.80 -6.56 6.75
N GLN A 78 -7.19 -7.14 7.79
CA GLN A 78 -6.76 -8.55 7.79
C GLN A 78 -7.94 -9.49 7.50
N ARG A 79 -9.08 -9.28 8.18
CA ARG A 79 -10.28 -10.10 7.99
C ARG A 79 -10.76 -10.10 6.54
N VAL A 80 -10.89 -8.91 5.94
CA VAL A 80 -11.38 -8.78 4.56
C VAL A 80 -10.41 -9.44 3.58
N ILE A 81 -9.10 -9.32 3.79
CA ILE A 81 -8.08 -9.97 2.95
C ILE A 81 -8.21 -11.49 3.03
N VAL A 82 -8.29 -12.05 4.24
CA VAL A 82 -8.43 -13.50 4.46
C VAL A 82 -9.72 -14.03 3.82
N GLU A 83 -10.84 -13.35 4.03
CA GLU A 83 -12.14 -13.73 3.44
C GLU A 83 -12.07 -13.80 1.90
N HIS A 84 -11.48 -12.78 1.27
CA HIS A 84 -11.35 -12.73 -0.19
C HIS A 84 -10.34 -13.74 -0.72
N HIS A 85 -9.19 -13.90 -0.05
CA HIS A 85 -8.20 -14.90 -0.42
C HIS A 85 -8.81 -16.31 -0.38
N ASN A 86 -9.51 -16.67 0.71
CA ASN A 86 -10.20 -17.95 0.86
C ASN A 86 -11.25 -18.17 -0.23
N ALA A 87 -12.05 -17.14 -0.55
CA ALA A 87 -13.02 -17.20 -1.63
C ALA A 87 -12.36 -17.45 -3.00
N VAL A 88 -11.25 -16.76 -3.28
CA VAL A 88 -10.48 -16.94 -4.52
C VAL A 88 -9.87 -18.34 -4.59
N VAL A 89 -9.25 -18.84 -3.51
CA VAL A 89 -8.70 -20.20 -3.47
C VAL A 89 -9.78 -21.24 -3.69
N LYS A 90 -10.93 -21.12 -3.02
CA LYS A 90 -12.06 -22.05 -3.19
C LYS A 90 -12.54 -22.07 -4.64
N ARG A 91 -12.66 -20.89 -5.27
CA ARG A 91 -13.11 -20.79 -6.67
C ARG A 91 -12.04 -21.23 -7.68
N ALA A 92 -10.78 -20.96 -7.40
CA ALA A 92 -9.67 -21.40 -8.23
C ALA A 92 -9.57 -22.93 -8.26
N ARG A 93 -9.80 -23.58 -7.11
CA ARG A 93 -9.85 -25.05 -7.01
C ARG A 93 -11.06 -25.64 -7.74
N SER A 94 -12.26 -25.06 -7.57
CA SER A 94 -13.46 -25.56 -8.28
C SER A 94 -13.31 -25.48 -9.80
N ASP A 95 -12.63 -24.45 -10.29
CA ASP A 95 -12.50 -24.18 -11.72
C ASP A 95 -11.18 -24.72 -12.31
N ASN A 96 -10.37 -25.43 -11.51
CA ASN A 96 -9.03 -25.93 -11.85
C ASN A 96 -8.10 -24.87 -12.49
N ARG A 97 -8.11 -23.65 -11.93
CA ARG A 97 -7.37 -22.48 -12.41
C ARG A 97 -6.62 -21.81 -11.26
N LEU A 98 -5.56 -22.46 -10.77
CA LEU A 98 -4.75 -21.97 -9.64
C LEU A 98 -4.09 -20.63 -9.93
N GLU A 99 -3.87 -20.27 -11.19
CA GLU A 99 -3.34 -18.98 -11.60
C GLU A 99 -4.20 -17.82 -11.10
N ARG A 100 -5.50 -18.03 -10.85
CA ARG A 100 -6.39 -16.98 -10.31
C ARG A 100 -5.98 -16.53 -8.91
N VAL A 101 -5.41 -17.41 -8.10
CA VAL A 101 -4.87 -17.06 -6.78
C VAL A 101 -3.70 -16.11 -6.95
N GLN A 102 -2.78 -16.44 -7.87
CA GLN A 102 -1.62 -15.62 -8.18
C GLN A 102 -2.00 -14.24 -8.76
N LEU A 103 -3.00 -14.21 -9.66
CA LEU A 103 -3.51 -12.96 -10.22
C LEU A 103 -4.14 -12.08 -9.12
N PHE A 104 -4.86 -12.69 -8.18
CA PHE A 104 -5.43 -11.99 -7.03
C PHE A 104 -4.34 -11.40 -6.13
N GLU A 105 -3.32 -12.18 -5.77
CA GLU A 105 -2.18 -11.71 -4.97
C GLU A 105 -1.45 -10.53 -5.65
N LEU A 106 -1.20 -10.65 -6.96
CA LEU A 106 -0.58 -9.58 -7.75
C LEU A 106 -1.47 -8.33 -7.81
N ALA A 107 -2.78 -8.50 -8.02
CA ALA A 107 -3.74 -7.39 -8.05
C ALA A 107 -3.84 -6.69 -6.68
N LEU A 108 -3.81 -7.46 -5.59
CA LEU A 108 -3.80 -6.95 -4.23
C LEU A 108 -2.53 -6.16 -3.94
N LEU A 109 -1.36 -6.68 -4.30
CA LEU A 109 -0.09 -5.97 -4.15
C LEU A 109 -0.09 -4.66 -4.95
N LYS A 110 -0.54 -4.71 -6.21
CA LYS A 110 -0.68 -3.52 -7.05
C LYS A 110 -1.62 -2.49 -6.40
N LEU A 111 -2.78 -2.93 -5.91
CA LEU A 111 -3.73 -2.07 -5.22
C LEU A 111 -3.09 -1.39 -4.01
N LEU A 112 -2.42 -2.14 -3.13
CA LEU A 112 -1.78 -1.61 -1.93
C LEU A 112 -0.75 -0.52 -2.26
N LEU A 113 0.11 -0.78 -3.24
CA LEU A 113 1.12 0.20 -3.68
C LEU A 113 0.49 1.45 -4.28
N GLN A 114 -0.54 1.28 -5.12
CA GLN A 114 -1.26 2.41 -5.71
C GLN A 114 -1.98 3.25 -4.64
N GLN A 115 -2.57 2.63 -3.63
CA GLN A 115 -3.25 3.36 -2.55
C GLN A 115 -2.28 4.24 -1.75
N VAL A 116 -1.02 3.82 -1.57
CA VAL A 116 0.00 4.64 -0.92
C VAL A 116 0.28 5.90 -1.73
N ASP A 117 0.46 5.74 -3.04
CA ASP A 117 0.71 6.86 -3.96
C ASP A 117 -0.49 7.82 -4.05
N VAL A 118 -1.71 7.28 -4.04
CA VAL A 118 -2.95 8.05 -4.01
C VAL A 118 -3.06 8.87 -2.72
N GLU A 119 -2.87 8.28 -1.54
CA GLU A 119 -2.97 9.03 -0.28
C GLU A 119 -1.88 10.10 -0.17
N LEU A 120 -0.65 9.83 -0.62
CA LEU A 120 0.41 10.85 -0.65
C LEU A 120 0.05 12.02 -1.57
N SER A 121 -0.58 11.74 -2.71
CA SER A 121 -1.05 12.76 -3.64
C SER A 121 -2.20 13.58 -3.04
N ILE A 122 -3.16 12.92 -2.38
CA ILE A 122 -4.24 13.60 -1.64
C ILE A 122 -3.67 14.53 -0.58
N LEU A 123 -2.74 14.06 0.25
CA LEU A 123 -2.11 14.89 1.29
C LEU A 123 -1.39 16.10 0.71
N ARG A 124 -0.74 15.95 -0.44
CA ARG A 124 -0.11 17.07 -1.14
C ARG A 124 -1.15 18.10 -1.59
N THR A 125 -2.25 17.66 -2.20
CA THR A 125 -3.35 18.54 -2.62
C THR A 125 -3.99 19.22 -1.41
N GLU A 126 -4.27 18.50 -0.32
CA GLU A 126 -4.80 19.05 0.92
C GLU A 126 -3.92 20.20 1.47
N LEU A 127 -2.59 20.07 1.41
CA LEU A 127 -1.64 21.11 1.84
C LEU A 127 -1.60 22.31 0.89
N GLU A 128 -1.66 22.07 -0.42
CA GLU A 128 -1.68 23.11 -1.44
C GLU A 128 -2.97 23.96 -1.33
N ASP A 129 -4.12 23.31 -1.10
CA ASP A 129 -5.43 23.96 -0.89
C ASP A 129 -5.48 24.71 0.45
N ALA A 130 -4.97 24.10 1.53
CA ALA A 130 -4.91 24.75 2.83
C ALA A 130 -4.04 26.03 2.80
N ARG A 131 -3.04 26.07 1.92
CA ARG A 131 -2.18 27.24 1.67
C ARG A 131 -2.85 28.30 0.80
N SER A 132 -3.65 27.91 -0.19
CA SER A 132 -4.28 28.84 -1.13
C SER A 132 -5.39 29.68 -0.47
N THR A 133 -5.93 29.23 0.67
CA THR A 133 -7.00 29.88 1.44
C THR A 133 -6.58 31.29 1.95
N PRO A 134 -7.27 32.37 1.52
CA PRO A 134 -6.86 33.77 1.78
C PRO A 134 -6.71 34.13 3.26
N ALA A 135 -7.59 33.62 4.13
CA ALA A 135 -7.61 33.92 5.56
C ALA A 135 -6.34 33.49 6.31
N ARG A 136 -5.57 32.54 5.76
CA ARG A 136 -4.35 32.01 6.40
C ARG A 136 -3.07 32.70 5.93
N ARG A 137 -3.09 33.40 4.79
CA ARG A 137 -1.88 33.98 4.14
C ARG A 137 -1.14 35.00 5.01
N LEU A 138 -1.83 35.62 5.98
CA LEU A 138 -1.27 36.63 6.90
C LEU A 138 -0.88 36.07 8.28
N SER A 139 -0.94 34.75 8.48
CA SER A 139 -0.70 34.11 9.78
C SER A 139 0.53 33.19 9.77
N GLY A 140 1.13 32.95 10.94
CA GLY A 140 2.20 31.95 11.12
C GLY A 140 1.80 30.52 10.68
N GLN A 141 0.50 30.24 10.56
CA GLN A 141 -0.01 28.96 10.04
C GLN A 141 0.31 28.76 8.55
N SER A 142 0.40 29.83 7.75
CA SER A 142 0.81 29.73 6.34
C SER A 142 2.25 29.23 6.20
N LEU A 143 3.15 29.73 7.05
CA LEU A 143 4.54 29.28 7.08
C LEU A 143 4.65 27.81 7.51
N GLN A 144 3.88 27.39 8.52
CA GLN A 144 3.84 26.01 8.97
C GLN A 144 3.36 25.05 7.87
N LEU A 145 2.27 25.40 7.17
CA LEU A 145 1.75 24.59 6.05
C LEU A 145 2.75 24.53 4.89
N HIS A 146 3.45 25.64 4.61
CA HIS A 146 4.52 25.65 3.61
C HIS A 146 5.67 24.72 4.00
N GLN A 147 6.13 24.76 5.25
CA GLN A 147 7.17 23.86 5.75
C GLN A 147 6.73 22.40 5.65
N GLN A 148 5.49 22.08 6.02
CA GLN A 148 4.94 20.73 5.90
C GLN A 148 4.92 20.23 4.45
N ALA A 149 4.49 21.08 3.51
CA ALA A 149 4.47 20.76 2.08
C ALA A 149 5.89 20.51 1.54
N VAL A 150 6.85 21.36 1.90
CA VAL A 150 8.26 21.21 1.48
C VAL A 150 8.87 19.92 2.05
N VAL A 151 8.64 19.64 3.33
CA VAL A 151 9.12 18.42 3.99
C VAL A 151 8.51 17.18 3.34
N LEU A 152 7.19 17.18 3.11
CA LEU A 152 6.51 16.07 2.43
C LEU A 152 7.06 15.86 1.02
N ALA A 153 7.27 16.93 0.24
CA ALA A 153 7.83 16.83 -1.10
C ALA A 153 9.25 16.22 -1.11
N ARG A 154 10.10 16.58 -0.13
CA ARG A 154 11.49 16.09 -0.02
C ARG A 154 11.59 14.66 0.51
N GLN A 155 10.67 14.26 1.39
CA GLN A 155 10.75 13.01 2.14
C GLN A 155 9.60 12.04 1.82
N SER A 156 8.83 12.29 0.76
CA SER A 156 7.72 11.45 0.30
C SER A 156 8.17 10.01 0.02
N TRP A 157 9.36 9.83 -0.56
CA TRP A 157 9.93 8.51 -0.83
C TRP A 157 10.17 7.70 0.45
N HIS A 158 10.57 8.37 1.54
CA HIS A 158 10.81 7.72 2.82
C HIS A 158 9.48 7.26 3.43
N VAL A 159 8.44 8.11 3.38
CA VAL A 159 7.08 7.76 3.82
C VAL A 159 6.53 6.61 2.99
N ARG A 160 6.67 6.68 1.66
CA ARG A 160 6.26 5.62 0.73
C ARG A 160 6.92 4.29 1.10
N TYR A 161 8.25 4.29 1.25
CA TYR A 161 9.00 3.10 1.64
C TYR A 161 8.54 2.54 3.00
N ALA A 162 8.41 3.40 4.01
CA ALA A 162 8.01 2.98 5.35
C ALA A 162 6.59 2.39 5.38
N ALA A 163 5.63 3.05 4.72
CA ALA A 163 4.27 2.57 4.60
C ALA A 163 4.21 1.25 3.81
N THR A 164 4.85 1.17 2.64
CA THR A 164 4.91 -0.06 1.83
C THR A 164 5.56 -1.22 2.58
N ARG A 165 6.67 -0.98 3.29
CA ARG A 165 7.34 -2.01 4.08
C ARG A 165 6.42 -2.56 5.18
N GLN A 166 5.66 -1.70 5.85
CA GLN A 166 4.71 -2.12 6.88
C GLN A 166 3.51 -2.87 6.28
N LEU A 167 2.97 -2.40 5.15
CA LEU A 167 1.91 -3.10 4.40
C LEU A 167 2.33 -4.52 4.00
N ILE A 168 3.54 -4.67 3.44
CA ILE A 168 4.06 -5.98 3.03
C ILE A 168 4.23 -6.88 4.25
N ARG A 169 4.75 -6.36 5.37
CA ARG A 169 4.87 -7.16 6.61
C ARG A 169 3.52 -7.66 7.10
N GLU A 170 2.49 -6.81 7.10
CA GLU A 170 1.14 -7.25 7.50
C GLU A 170 0.56 -8.27 6.52
N LEU A 171 0.78 -8.10 5.21
CA LEU A 171 0.34 -9.06 4.21
C LEU A 171 1.04 -10.43 4.39
N MET A 172 2.36 -10.43 4.58
CA MET A 172 3.12 -11.65 4.89
C MET A 172 2.64 -12.30 6.19
N ARG A 173 2.28 -11.50 7.21
CA ARG A 173 1.73 -12.01 8.46
C ARG A 173 0.40 -12.74 8.25
N ILE A 174 -0.45 -12.25 7.35
CA ILE A 174 -1.71 -12.90 7.00
C ILE A 174 -1.47 -14.24 6.29
N GLU A 175 -0.47 -14.31 5.40
CA GLU A 175 -0.16 -15.52 4.61
C GLU A 175 0.45 -16.66 5.46
N HIS A 176 1.05 -16.35 6.60
CA HIS A 176 1.71 -17.33 7.49
C HIS A 176 0.82 -17.78 8.67
N VAL A 177 -0.47 -17.45 8.65
CA VAL A 177 -1.49 -17.90 9.61
C VAL A 177 -2.32 -19.01 8.99
#